data_AF-A0A0Q9XHS1-F1
#
_entry.id   AF-A0A0Q9XHS1-F1
#
_cell.length_a   1.000
_cell.length_b   1.000
_cell.length_c   1.000
_cell.angle_alpha   90.00
_cell.angle_beta   90.00
_cell.angle_gamma   90.00
#
_symmetry.space_group_name_H-M   'P 1'
#
loop_
_entity.id
_entity.type
_entity.pdbx_description
1 polymer ?
#
loop_
_entity_poly.entity_id
_entity_poly.type
_entity_poly.pdbx_seq_one_letter_code
_entity_poly.pdbx_strand_id
1 'polypeptide(L)'
;MPPKKGKKSKKIKQGEKKSQLIYDEGTDETDVLELNLYTDINDNFFNEASRIVQFLMEAERFFEASRIKRYADIIFNLHRRYVDEVNDNQVLRPQIKSTEEKLRLALDLTATSEEALQKLKDTLGDAWKESDASALREQLVQEKLQEVLIKCEGIGDRDAGKTDDAAE
;
A
#
# COMPACT_ATOMS: atom_id res chain seq x y z
N MET A 1 -81.74 -50.97 -20.51
CA MET A 1 -81.48 -49.71 -19.75
C MET A 1 -82.38 -49.74 -18.53
N PRO A 2 -81.99 -49.40 -17.28
CA PRO A 2 -80.88 -48.57 -16.73
C PRO A 2 -80.09 -49.31 -15.58
N PRO A 3 -79.38 -48.70 -14.60
CA PRO A 3 -78.35 -47.64 -14.60
C PRO A 3 -76.95 -48.13 -14.11
N LYS A 4 -75.91 -47.29 -14.33
CA LYS A 4 -74.54 -47.40 -13.78
C LYS A 4 -74.46 -46.91 -12.33
N LYS A 5 -73.64 -47.57 -11.49
CA LYS A 5 -72.59 -46.98 -10.59
C LYS A 5 -72.34 -47.86 -9.35
N GLY A 6 -71.17 -48.50 -9.29
CA GLY A 6 -70.56 -49.00 -8.06
C GLY A 6 -69.17 -48.39 -7.89
N LYS A 7 -69.08 -47.16 -7.37
CA LYS A 7 -67.80 -46.56 -6.95
C LYS A 7 -67.43 -47.19 -5.60
N LYS A 8 -66.43 -48.08 -5.59
CA LYS A 8 -65.77 -48.52 -4.35
C LYS A 8 -65.03 -47.32 -3.75
N SER A 9 -65.53 -46.82 -2.63
CA SER A 9 -64.87 -45.83 -1.78
C SER A 9 -63.59 -46.44 -1.21
N LYS A 10 -62.43 -45.98 -1.73
CA LYS A 10 -61.11 -46.27 -1.18
C LYS A 10 -61.03 -45.54 0.17
N LYS A 11 -60.99 -46.29 1.29
CA LYS A 11 -60.69 -45.73 2.61
C LYS A 11 -59.31 -45.08 2.53
N ILE A 12 -59.27 -43.75 2.61
CA ILE A 12 -58.06 -42.97 2.84
C ILE A 12 -57.64 -43.26 4.27
N LYS A 13 -56.51 -43.96 4.43
CA LYS A 13 -55.88 -44.13 5.74
C LYS A 13 -55.45 -42.74 6.22
N GLN A 14 -56.03 -42.33 7.34
CA GLN A 14 -55.70 -41.12 8.08
C GLN A 14 -54.21 -41.10 8.41
N GLY A 15 -53.65 -39.90 8.33
CA GLY A 15 -52.23 -39.61 8.40
C GLY A 15 -51.56 -40.12 9.68
N GLU A 16 -50.40 -40.72 9.47
CA GLU A 16 -49.36 -40.76 10.49
C GLU A 16 -48.95 -39.31 10.79
N LYS A 17 -49.04 -38.94 12.07
CA LYS A 17 -48.61 -37.65 12.57
C LYS A 17 -47.15 -37.45 12.18
N LYS A 18 -46.91 -36.63 11.16
CA LYS A 18 -45.60 -36.03 10.91
C LYS A 18 -45.17 -35.40 12.23
N SER A 19 -44.08 -35.89 12.80
CA SER A 19 -43.41 -35.29 13.94
C SER A 19 -43.23 -33.81 13.61
N GLN A 20 -44.02 -32.94 14.24
CA GLN A 20 -43.85 -31.51 14.07
C GLN A 20 -42.49 -31.20 14.67
N LEU A 21 -41.57 -30.69 13.83
CA LEU A 21 -40.41 -29.97 14.32
C LEU A 21 -40.95 -28.86 15.22
N ILE A 22 -40.80 -29.03 16.52
CA ILE A 22 -40.86 -27.91 17.44
C ILE A 22 -39.57 -27.16 17.18
N TYR A 23 -39.64 -26.20 16.25
CA TYR A 23 -38.66 -25.13 16.20
C TYR A 23 -38.88 -24.35 17.48
N ASP A 24 -37.91 -24.40 18.39
CA ASP A 24 -37.88 -23.42 19.46
C ASP A 24 -37.55 -22.09 18.76
N GLU A 25 -38.53 -21.21 18.68
CA GLU A 25 -38.40 -19.85 18.13
C GLU A 25 -37.65 -18.95 19.13
N GLY A 26 -36.69 -19.53 19.85
CA GLY A 26 -35.62 -18.79 20.51
C GLY A 26 -34.69 -18.29 19.41
N THR A 27 -35.14 -17.28 18.69
CA THR A 27 -34.24 -16.43 17.92
C THR A 27 -33.30 -15.79 18.94
N ASP A 28 -32.12 -16.36 19.12
CA ASP A 28 -30.97 -15.54 19.42
C ASP A 28 -30.91 -14.55 18.26
N GLU A 29 -31.43 -13.34 18.46
CA GLU A 29 -31.35 -12.20 17.55
C GLU A 29 -29.87 -11.84 17.39
N THR A 30 -29.10 -12.69 16.73
CA THR A 30 -27.77 -12.33 16.28
C THR A 30 -27.98 -11.42 15.09
N ASP A 31 -27.74 -10.13 15.29
CA ASP A 31 -27.82 -9.15 14.22
C ASP A 31 -26.89 -9.63 13.09
N VAL A 32 -27.43 -9.70 11.87
CA VAL A 32 -26.67 -10.17 10.70
C VAL A 32 -25.46 -9.28 10.44
N LEU A 33 -25.48 -8.02 10.92
CA LEU A 33 -24.33 -7.12 10.89
C LEU A 33 -23.20 -7.49 11.88
N GLU A 34 -23.51 -8.18 12.96
CA GLU A 34 -22.55 -8.58 13.99
C GLU A 34 -21.89 -9.93 13.70
N LEU A 35 -22.38 -10.65 12.67
CA LEU A 35 -21.83 -11.93 12.28
C LEU A 35 -20.40 -11.78 11.75
N ASN A 36 -19.45 -12.32 12.51
CA ASN A 36 -18.08 -12.40 12.09
C ASN A 36 -17.89 -13.67 11.25
N LEU A 37 -17.88 -13.48 9.93
CA LEU A 37 -17.68 -14.53 8.94
C LEU A 37 -16.39 -15.33 9.11
N TYR A 38 -15.41 -14.85 9.89
CA TYR A 38 -14.16 -15.56 10.17
C TYR A 38 -14.25 -16.47 11.40
N THR A 39 -14.97 -16.06 12.44
CA THR A 39 -15.01 -16.79 13.73
C THR A 39 -16.28 -17.60 13.92
N ASP A 40 -17.38 -17.17 13.33
CA ASP A 40 -18.71 -17.68 13.65
C ASP A 40 -19.09 -18.83 12.73
N ILE A 41 -18.56 -18.85 11.50
CA ILE A 41 -18.67 -19.96 10.55
C ILE A 41 -17.56 -20.98 10.82
N ASN A 42 -17.55 -21.51 12.04
CA ASN A 42 -16.55 -22.48 12.51
C ASN A 42 -17.01 -23.93 12.35
N ASP A 43 -16.16 -24.89 12.74
CA ASP A 43 -16.47 -26.31 12.66
C ASP A 43 -17.75 -26.69 13.44
N ASN A 44 -18.08 -25.99 14.53
CA ASN A 44 -19.32 -26.24 15.27
C ASN A 44 -20.56 -25.88 14.45
N PHE A 45 -20.52 -24.79 13.69
CA PHE A 45 -21.61 -24.43 12.77
C PHE A 45 -21.84 -25.54 11.72
N PHE A 46 -20.77 -26.05 11.11
CA PHE A 46 -20.88 -27.13 10.11
C PHE A 46 -21.27 -28.48 10.72
N ASN A 47 -20.84 -28.75 11.96
CA ASN A 47 -21.26 -29.94 12.70
C ASN A 47 -22.76 -29.90 13.02
N GLU A 48 -23.28 -28.74 13.46
CA GLU A 48 -24.71 -28.58 13.74
C GLU A 48 -25.55 -28.63 12.45
N ALA A 49 -25.07 -28.01 11.36
CA ALA A 49 -25.69 -28.13 10.05
C ALA A 49 -25.75 -29.58 9.56
N SER A 50 -24.66 -30.35 9.77
CA SER A 50 -24.60 -31.78 9.44
C SER A 50 -25.56 -32.62 10.29
N ARG A 51 -25.69 -32.29 11.58
CA ARG A 51 -26.64 -32.93 12.50
C ARG A 51 -28.09 -32.68 12.08
N ILE A 52 -28.41 -31.45 11.65
CA ILE A 52 -29.74 -31.10 11.12
C ILE A 52 -30.03 -31.88 9.83
N VAL A 53 -29.06 -32.00 8.93
CA VAL A 53 -29.19 -32.82 7.71
C VAL A 53 -29.45 -34.27 8.06
N GLN A 54 -28.72 -34.85 9.02
CA GLN A 54 -28.91 -36.23 9.46
C GLN A 54 -30.29 -36.43 10.09
N PHE A 55 -30.74 -35.53 10.97
CA PHE A 55 -32.08 -35.57 11.55
C PHE A 55 -33.19 -35.53 10.49
N LEU A 56 -33.04 -34.69 9.46
CA LEU A 56 -34.01 -34.60 8.37
C LEU A 56 -34.00 -35.84 7.47
N MET A 57 -32.84 -36.47 7.28
CA MET A 57 -32.73 -37.76 6.59
C MET A 57 -33.44 -38.87 7.37
N GLU A 58 -33.29 -38.92 8.69
CA GLU A 58 -33.96 -39.88 9.58
C GLU A 58 -35.49 -39.67 9.64
N ALA A 59 -35.95 -38.42 9.48
CA ALA A 59 -37.36 -38.07 9.41
C ALA A 59 -38.00 -38.25 8.00
N GLU A 60 -37.31 -38.92 7.07
CA GLU A 60 -37.72 -39.14 5.67
C GLU A 60 -37.96 -37.84 4.86
N ARG A 61 -37.40 -36.70 5.30
CA ARG A 61 -37.50 -35.38 4.65
C ARG A 61 -36.28 -35.12 3.75
N PHE A 62 -36.12 -35.97 2.75
CA PHE A 62 -34.95 -35.98 1.86
C PHE A 62 -34.75 -34.68 1.06
N PHE A 63 -35.84 -34.01 0.68
CA PHE A 63 -35.77 -32.80 -0.14
C PHE A 63 -35.16 -31.64 0.66
N GLU A 64 -35.63 -31.42 1.89
CA GLU A 64 -35.13 -30.39 2.78
C GLU A 64 -33.70 -30.69 3.23
N ALA A 65 -33.39 -31.95 3.56
CA ALA A 65 -32.03 -32.38 3.89
C ALA A 65 -31.04 -32.09 2.75
N SER A 66 -31.42 -32.41 1.50
CA SER A 66 -30.57 -32.15 0.32
C SER A 66 -30.35 -30.65 0.07
N ARG A 67 -31.35 -29.81 0.34
CA ARG A 67 -31.20 -28.34 0.22
C ARG A 67 -30.28 -27.77 1.30
N ILE A 68 -30.47 -28.16 2.55
CA ILE A 68 -29.64 -27.68 3.66
C ILE A 68 -28.19 -28.13 3.46
N LYS A 69 -27.96 -29.38 3.05
CA LYS A 69 -26.62 -29.85 2.70
C LYS A 69 -25.97 -29.00 1.61
N ARG A 70 -26.70 -28.72 0.51
CA ARG A 70 -26.16 -27.86 -0.56
C ARG A 70 -25.81 -26.46 -0.08
N TYR A 71 -26.64 -25.85 0.76
CA TYR A 71 -26.33 -24.52 1.31
C TYR A 71 -25.13 -24.57 2.26
N ALA A 72 -25.04 -25.59 3.12
CA ALA A 72 -23.87 -25.80 3.99
C ALA A 72 -22.58 -25.97 3.17
N ASP A 73 -22.62 -26.75 2.08
CA ASP A 73 -21.47 -26.93 1.18
C ASP A 73 -21.06 -25.62 0.48
N ILE A 74 -22.02 -24.79 0.05
CA ILE A 74 -21.74 -23.47 -0.54
C ILE A 74 -21.09 -22.55 0.49
N ILE A 75 -21.66 -22.47 1.69
CA ILE A 75 -21.14 -21.65 2.79
C ILE A 75 -19.73 -22.11 3.17
N PHE A 76 -19.47 -23.42 3.21
CA PHE A 76 -18.16 -23.97 3.50
C PHE A 76 -17.09 -23.51 2.48
N ASN A 77 -17.41 -23.59 1.19
CA ASN A 77 -16.49 -23.14 0.14
C ASN A 77 -16.25 -21.63 0.18
N LEU A 78 -17.29 -20.85 0.49
CA LEU A 78 -17.18 -19.40 0.62
C LEU A 78 -16.33 -19.01 1.83
N HIS A 79 -16.60 -19.63 2.98
CA HIS A 79 -15.84 -19.44 4.22
C HIS A 79 -14.36 -19.73 4.02
N ARG A 80 -14.03 -20.87 3.42
CA ARG A 80 -12.64 -21.24 3.15
C ARG A 80 -11.93 -20.19 2.31
N ARG A 81 -12.53 -19.74 1.21
CA ARG A 81 -11.95 -18.69 0.36
C ARG A 81 -11.80 -17.36 1.08
N TYR A 82 -12.80 -16.99 1.88
CA TYR A 82 -12.77 -15.77 2.66
C TYR A 82 -11.65 -15.80 3.70
N VAL A 83 -11.49 -16.90 4.43
CA VAL A 83 -10.41 -17.07 5.41
C VAL A 83 -9.04 -16.99 4.75
N ASP A 84 -8.86 -17.66 3.61
CA ASP A 84 -7.61 -17.59 2.84
C ASP A 84 -7.32 -16.13 2.43
N GLU A 85 -8.31 -15.41 1.88
CA GLU A 85 -8.17 -14.01 1.46
C GLU A 85 -7.90 -13.06 2.63
N VAL A 86 -8.56 -13.24 3.77
CA VAL A 86 -8.32 -12.44 4.98
C VAL A 86 -6.90 -12.68 5.51
N ASN A 87 -6.43 -13.91 5.53
CA ASN A 87 -5.07 -14.24 5.96
C ASN A 87 -4.03 -13.63 5.01
N ASP A 88 -4.23 -13.73 3.70
CA ASP A 88 -3.37 -13.08 2.70
C ASP A 88 -3.36 -11.56 2.88
N ASN A 89 -4.51 -10.95 3.13
CA ASN A 89 -4.63 -9.52 3.35
C ASN A 89 -3.93 -9.07 4.65
N GLN A 90 -3.98 -9.88 5.71
CA GLN A 90 -3.24 -9.64 6.95
C GLN A 90 -1.73 -9.63 6.73
N VAL A 91 -1.22 -10.42 5.78
CA VAL A 91 0.21 -10.41 5.42
C VAL A 91 0.56 -9.22 4.52
N LEU A 92 -0.30 -8.88 3.57
CA LEU A 92 -0.05 -7.82 2.60
C LEU A 92 -0.14 -6.41 3.22
N ARG A 93 -1.05 -6.17 4.17
CA ARG A 93 -1.22 -4.84 4.79
C ARG A 93 0.05 -4.31 5.48
N PRO A 94 0.76 -5.07 6.32
CA PRO A 94 2.03 -4.64 6.88
C PRO A 94 3.09 -4.35 5.82
N GLN A 95 3.14 -5.17 4.76
CA GLN A 95 4.10 -4.97 3.67
C GLN A 95 3.83 -3.65 2.94
N ILE A 96 2.57 -3.36 2.63
CA ILE A 96 2.15 -2.10 2.00
C ILE A 96 2.56 -0.92 2.87
N LYS A 97 2.24 -0.95 4.18
CA LYS A 97 2.65 0.11 5.12
C LYS A 97 4.17 0.31 5.14
N SER A 98 4.94 -0.77 5.23
CA SER A 98 6.41 -0.69 5.19
C SER A 98 6.91 -0.11 3.85
N THR A 99 6.30 -0.48 2.73
CA THR A 99 6.69 0.08 1.43
C THR A 99 6.34 1.56 1.29
N GLU A 100 5.20 1.98 1.83
CA GLU A 100 4.78 3.38 1.87
C GLU A 100 5.73 4.23 2.72
N GLU A 101 6.13 3.74 3.90
CA GLU A 101 7.13 4.38 4.75
C GLU A 101 8.49 4.52 4.04
N LYS A 102 8.93 3.47 3.34
CA LYS A 102 10.16 3.51 2.53
C LYS A 102 10.08 4.52 1.40
N LEU A 103 8.95 4.60 0.70
CA LEU A 103 8.74 5.60 -0.35
C LEU A 103 8.76 7.01 0.19
N ARG A 104 8.11 7.25 1.33
CA ARG A 104 8.14 8.54 2.01
C ARG A 104 9.57 8.95 2.40
N LEU A 105 10.33 8.05 3.00
CA LEU A 105 11.74 8.29 3.33
C LEU A 105 12.59 8.58 2.08
N ALA A 106 12.36 7.87 0.98
CA ALA A 106 13.07 8.11 -0.27
C ALA A 106 12.74 9.48 -0.87
N LEU A 107 11.48 9.93 -0.78
CA LEU A 107 11.08 11.27 -1.21
C LEU A 107 11.71 12.36 -0.34
N ASP A 108 11.69 12.19 0.98
CA ASP A 108 12.32 13.14 1.91
C ASP A 108 13.84 13.22 1.69
N LEU A 109 14.50 12.07 1.48
CA LEU A 109 15.92 12.03 1.15
C LEU A 109 16.21 12.71 -0.20
N THR A 110 15.35 12.51 -1.20
CA THR A 110 15.51 13.15 -2.51
C THR A 110 15.38 14.67 -2.39
N ALA A 111 14.37 15.16 -1.68
CA ALA A 111 14.17 16.59 -1.43
C ALA A 111 15.37 17.22 -0.70
N THR A 112 15.88 16.57 0.35
CA THR A 112 17.07 17.06 1.06
C THR A 112 18.33 17.05 0.18
N SER A 113 18.49 16.03 -0.66
CA SER A 113 19.61 15.97 -1.60
C SER A 113 19.54 17.03 -2.70
N GLU A 114 18.33 17.36 -3.18
CA GLU A 114 18.13 18.43 -4.15
C GLU A 114 18.50 19.79 -3.54
N GLU A 115 18.07 20.05 -2.31
CA GLU A 115 18.46 21.27 -1.57
C GLU A 115 19.99 21.33 -1.35
N ALA A 116 20.61 20.21 -0.98
CA ALA A 116 22.06 20.13 -0.80
C ALA A 116 22.83 20.37 -2.11
N LEU A 117 22.35 19.82 -3.23
CA LEU A 117 22.93 20.03 -4.56
C LEU A 117 22.77 21.48 -5.02
N GLN A 118 21.64 22.11 -4.74
CA GLN A 118 21.42 23.52 -5.06
C GLN A 118 22.39 24.42 -4.27
N LYS A 119 22.57 24.18 -2.96
CA LYS A 119 23.57 24.89 -2.15
C LYS A 119 25.00 24.65 -2.68
N LEU A 120 25.33 23.43 -3.08
CA LEU A 120 26.64 23.11 -3.63
C LEU A 120 26.89 23.86 -4.96
N LYS A 121 25.88 23.92 -5.83
CA LYS A 121 25.94 24.69 -7.08
C LYS A 121 26.16 26.18 -6.81
N ASP A 122 25.45 26.75 -5.85
CA ASP A 122 25.56 28.17 -5.50
C ASP A 122 26.95 28.48 -4.94
N THR A 123 27.44 27.68 -3.98
CA THR A 123 28.79 27.83 -3.40
C THR A 123 29.89 27.64 -4.43
N LEU A 124 29.75 26.70 -5.36
CA LEU A 124 30.71 26.51 -6.45
C LEU A 124 30.70 27.70 -7.41
N GLY A 125 29.52 28.23 -7.74
CA GLY A 125 29.38 29.43 -8.56
C GLY A 125 30.04 30.66 -7.92
N ASP A 126 29.87 30.85 -6.62
CA ASP A 126 30.49 31.94 -5.88
C ASP A 126 32.01 31.75 -5.77
N ALA A 127 32.49 30.54 -5.50
CA ALA A 127 33.92 30.23 -5.51
C ALA A 127 34.56 30.46 -6.88
N TRP A 128 33.86 30.12 -7.96
CA TRP A 128 34.32 30.40 -9.33
C TRP A 128 34.43 31.89 -9.60
N LYS A 129 33.41 32.68 -9.24
CA LYS A 129 33.44 34.14 -9.42
C LYS A 129 34.55 34.79 -8.60
N GLU A 130 34.76 34.34 -7.35
CA GLU A 130 35.84 34.89 -6.52
C GLU A 130 37.22 34.47 -7.05
N SER A 131 37.37 33.25 -7.55
CA SER A 131 38.60 32.80 -8.19
C SER A 131 38.93 33.62 -9.43
N ASP A 132 37.94 33.86 -10.29
CA ASP A 132 38.10 34.68 -11.51
C ASP A 132 38.44 36.14 -11.15
N ALA A 133 37.70 36.71 -10.18
CA ALA A 133 37.98 38.05 -9.67
C ALA A 133 39.37 38.16 -9.03
N SER A 134 39.81 37.13 -8.31
CA SER A 134 41.15 37.08 -7.71
C SER A 134 42.24 36.99 -8.78
N ALA A 135 42.06 36.15 -9.80
CA ALA A 135 43.00 36.04 -10.91
C ALA A 135 43.13 37.37 -11.68
N LEU A 136 42.00 38.05 -11.92
CA LEU A 136 42.00 39.36 -12.57
C LEU A 136 42.67 40.44 -11.71
N ARG A 137 42.43 40.44 -10.40
CA ARG A 137 43.13 41.33 -9.46
C ARG A 137 44.63 41.07 -9.48
N GLU A 138 45.05 39.80 -9.49
CA GLU A 138 46.46 39.44 -9.56
C GLU A 138 47.12 39.90 -10.86
N GLN A 139 46.47 39.67 -12.01
CA GLN A 139 46.97 40.14 -13.30
C GLN A 139 47.15 41.68 -13.30
N LEU A 140 46.16 42.42 -12.79
CA LEU A 140 46.23 43.88 -12.73
C LEU A 140 47.37 44.37 -11.83
N VAL A 141 47.63 43.68 -10.72
CA VAL A 141 48.78 43.99 -9.84
C VAL A 141 50.10 43.71 -10.55
N GLN A 142 50.21 42.61 -11.28
CA GLN A 142 51.41 42.28 -12.06
C GLN A 142 51.67 43.31 -13.18
N GLU A 143 50.63 43.72 -13.91
CA GLU A 143 50.73 44.77 -14.93
C GLU A 143 51.20 46.11 -14.33
N LYS A 144 50.64 46.50 -13.17
CA LYS A 144 51.05 47.74 -12.47
C LYS A 144 52.48 47.67 -11.96
N LEU A 145 52.92 46.52 -11.46
CA LEU A 145 54.30 46.32 -11.05
C LEU A 145 55.26 46.45 -12.24
N GLN A 146 54.92 45.86 -13.38
CA GLN A 146 55.70 45.98 -14.61
C GLN A 146 55.78 47.44 -15.09
N GLU A 147 54.67 48.18 -15.04
CA GLU A 147 54.63 49.61 -15.36
C GLU A 147 55.58 50.42 -14.47
N VAL A 148 55.65 50.12 -13.17
CA VAL A 148 56.58 50.76 -12.22
C VAL A 148 58.03 50.41 -12.55
N LEU A 149 58.33 49.13 -12.81
CA LEU A 149 59.69 48.70 -13.16
C LEU A 149 60.22 49.43 -14.40
N ILE A 150 59.42 49.50 -15.47
CA ILE A 150 59.77 50.22 -16.70
C ILE A 150 59.98 51.72 -16.42
N LYS A 151 59.13 52.34 -15.59
CA LYS A 151 59.31 53.76 -15.20
C LYS A 151 60.57 53.98 -14.38
N CYS A 152 60.93 53.06 -13.49
CA CYS A 152 62.16 53.14 -12.71
C CYS A 152 63.41 52.97 -13.58
N GLU A 153 63.41 52.04 -14.55
CA GLU A 153 64.48 51.89 -15.54
C GLU A 153 64.65 53.17 -16.37
N GLY A 154 63.56 53.78 -16.83
CA GLY A 154 63.59 55.04 -17.59
C GLY A 154 64.00 56.27 -16.78
N ILE A 155 63.97 56.22 -15.45
CA ILE A 155 64.50 57.28 -14.57
C ILE A 155 66.01 57.11 -14.38
N GLY A 156 66.50 55.87 -14.23
CA GLY A 156 67.94 55.58 -14.18
C GLY A 156 68.69 56.03 -15.44
N ASP A 157 68.08 55.87 -16.62
CA ASP A 157 68.66 56.31 -17.90
C ASP A 157 68.64 57.85 -18.08
N ARG A 158 67.68 58.55 -17.47
CA ARG A 158 67.62 60.03 -17.55
C ARG A 158 68.60 60.72 -16.62
N ASP A 159 68.94 60.10 -15.50
CA ASP A 159 69.95 60.63 -14.58
C ASP A 159 71.38 60.30 -15.04
N ALA A 160 71.58 59.22 -15.81
CA ALA A 160 72.87 58.89 -16.44
C ALA A 160 73.26 59.86 -17.58
N GLY A 161 72.29 60.54 -18.20
CA GLY A 161 72.53 61.46 -19.33
C GLY A 161 72.76 62.93 -18.95
N LYS A 162 72.78 63.29 -17.66
CA LYS A 162 72.93 64.70 -17.21
C LYS A 162 74.26 65.01 -16.50
N THR A 163 75.20 64.07 -16.47
CA THR A 163 76.52 64.29 -15.88
C THR A 163 77.62 64.01 -16.90
N ASP A 164 77.68 64.77 -18.00
CA ASP A 164 78.90 64.79 -18.84
C ASP A 164 79.06 66.12 -19.62
N ASP A 165 78.97 67.25 -18.92
CA ASP A 165 79.30 68.57 -19.50
C ASP A 165 79.87 69.51 -18.40
N ALA A 166 80.78 68.98 -17.57
CA ALA A 166 81.58 69.77 -16.65
C ALA A 166 82.87 69.04 -16.23
N ALA A 167 83.83 68.91 -17.14
CA ALA A 167 85.24 68.74 -16.81
C ALA A 167 86.11 69.30 -17.96
N GLU A 168 87.00 70.21 -17.56
CA GLU A 168 88.11 70.92 -18.24
C GLU A 168 88.58 70.48 -19.64
#